data_AF-A0A928W6B1-F1
#
_entry.id   AF-A0A928W6B1-F1
#
_cell.length_a   1.000
_cell.length_b   1.000
_cell.length_c   1.000
_cell.angle_alpha   90.00
_cell.angle_beta   90.00
_cell.angle_gamma   90.00
#
_symmetry.space_group_name_H-M   'P 1'
#
loop_
_entity.id
_entity.type
_entity.pdbx_description
1 polymer ?
#
loop_
_entity_poly.entity_id
_entity_poly.type
_entity_poly.pdbx_seq_one_letter_code
_entity_poly.pdbx_strand_id
1 'polypeptide(L)'
;MTYQQLEDLPNEVSQKLPKHGQQLFMTAYNAASDNGMNEENATQVAWNSVKNSYKQDNDGNWVSIENSQTDNQNVIGTNIETSDPIGNRENNAGTMRGG
;
A
#
# COMPACT_ATOMS: atom_id res chain seq x y z
N MET A 1 -20.01 4.28 -21.85
CA MET A 1 -20.28 2.83 -21.62
C MET A 1 -19.66 2.42 -20.29
N THR A 2 -19.73 1.16 -19.84
CA THR A 2 -18.95 0.65 -18.68
C THR A 2 -18.03 -0.47 -19.13
N TYR A 3 -16.84 -0.57 -18.53
CA TYR A 3 -15.90 -1.65 -18.82
C TYR A 3 -16.27 -2.87 -18.01
N GLN A 4 -16.54 -4.00 -18.67
CA GLN A 4 -16.87 -5.25 -17.98
C GLN A 4 -15.62 -6.09 -17.64
N GLN A 5 -14.53 -5.87 -18.37
CA GLN A 5 -13.31 -6.66 -18.27
C GLN A 5 -12.08 -5.76 -18.39
N LEU A 6 -10.97 -6.20 -17.79
CA LEU A 6 -9.68 -5.52 -17.88
C LEU A 6 -9.15 -5.48 -19.32
N GLU A 7 -9.54 -6.47 -20.13
CA GLU A 7 -9.18 -6.59 -21.54
C GLU A 7 -9.92 -5.59 -22.43
N ASP A 8 -11.04 -5.04 -21.95
CA ASP A 8 -11.82 -4.01 -22.64
C ASP A 8 -11.22 -2.61 -22.45
N LEU A 9 -10.26 -2.48 -21.52
CA LEU A 9 -9.56 -1.22 -21.29
C LEU A 9 -8.69 -0.84 -22.50
N PRO A 10 -8.49 0.46 -22.75
CA PRO A 10 -7.59 0.91 -23.81
C PRO A 10 -6.20 0.28 -23.64
N ASN A 11 -5.58 -0.12 -24.75
CA ASN A 11 -4.22 -0.67 -24.73
C ASN A 11 -3.23 0.24 -24.00
N GLU A 12 -3.41 1.56 -24.07
CA GLU A 12 -2.57 2.51 -23.31
C GLU A 12 -2.68 2.34 -21.79
N VAL A 13 -3.85 1.94 -21.27
CA VAL A 13 -4.07 1.66 -19.85
C VAL A 13 -3.50 0.28 -19.52
N SER A 14 -3.82 -0.73 -20.32
CA SER A 14 -3.43 -2.11 -20.07
C SER A 14 -1.92 -2.36 -20.21
N GLN A 15 -1.25 -1.62 -21.11
CA GLN A 15 0.21 -1.70 -21.30
C GLN A 15 0.98 -0.88 -20.26
N LYS A 16 0.44 0.27 -19.82
CA LYS A 16 1.14 1.18 -18.90
C LYS A 16 0.92 0.83 -17.43
N LEU A 17 -0.21 0.19 -17.09
CA LEU A 17 -0.56 -0.17 -15.71
C LEU A 17 -0.50 -1.68 -15.50
N PRO A 18 -0.02 -2.13 -14.34
CA PRO A 18 -0.16 -3.53 -13.94
C PRO A 18 -1.64 -3.87 -13.68
N LYS A 19 -1.95 -5.18 -13.65
CA LYS A 19 -3.31 -5.72 -13.47
C LYS A 19 -4.10 -5.05 -12.33
N HIS A 20 -3.44 -4.77 -11.21
CA HIS A 20 -4.08 -4.13 -10.06
C HIS A 20 -4.46 -2.66 -10.33
N GLY A 21 -3.62 -1.91 -11.05
CA GLY A 21 -3.91 -0.53 -11.46
C GLY A 21 -5.03 -0.46 -12.50
N GLN A 22 -5.10 -1.45 -13.39
CA GLN A 22 -6.20 -1.61 -14.34
C GLN A 22 -7.55 -1.84 -13.62
N GLN A 23 -7.58 -2.65 -12.56
CA GLN A 23 -8.79 -2.87 -11.76
C GLN A 23 -9.26 -1.59 -11.06
N LEU A 24 -8.33 -0.80 -10.54
CA LEU A 24 -8.63 0.49 -9.91
C LEU A 24 -9.23 1.46 -10.93
N PHE A 25 -8.62 1.57 -12.11
CA PHE A 25 -9.13 2.37 -13.21
C PHE A 25 -10.56 1.97 -13.59
N MET A 26 -10.78 0.67 -13.84
CA MET A 26 -12.08 0.12 -14.23
C MET A 26 -13.17 0.43 -13.18
N THR A 27 -12.86 0.22 -11.90
CA THR A 27 -13.80 0.46 -10.80
C THR A 27 -14.18 1.93 -10.71
N ALA A 28 -13.20 2.83 -10.75
CA ALA A 28 -13.42 4.26 -10.70
C ALA A 28 -14.18 4.78 -11.94
N TYR A 29 -13.87 4.26 -13.13
CA TYR A 29 -14.59 4.59 -14.35
C TYR A 29 -16.05 4.16 -14.28
N ASN A 30 -16.30 2.90 -13.92
CA ASN A 30 -17.65 2.36 -13.80
C ASN A 30 -18.48 3.13 -12.77
N ALA A 31 -17.88 3.49 -11.63
CA ALA A 31 -18.53 4.34 -10.63
C ALA A 31 -18.87 5.72 -11.20
N ALA A 32 -17.94 6.38 -11.90
CA ALA A 32 -18.20 7.69 -12.50
C ALA A 32 -19.28 7.63 -13.59
N SER A 33 -19.27 6.60 -14.43
CA SER A 33 -20.30 6.36 -15.44
C SER A 33 -21.67 6.09 -14.83
N ASP A 34 -21.75 5.34 -13.72
CA ASP A 34 -22.98 5.10 -12.98
C ASP A 34 -23.57 6.40 -12.41
N ASN A 35 -22.70 7.33 -12.00
CA ASN A 35 -23.09 8.69 -11.60
C ASN A 35 -23.56 9.59 -12.77
N GLY A 36 -23.67 9.04 -13.99
CA GLY A 36 -24.10 9.79 -15.17
C GLY A 36 -23.03 10.72 -15.75
N MET A 37 -21.75 10.52 -15.41
CA MET A 37 -20.67 11.30 -16.01
C MET A 37 -20.45 10.91 -17.47
N ASN A 38 -20.14 11.92 -18.29
CA ASN A 38 -19.66 11.70 -19.66
C ASN A 38 -18.37 10.88 -19.67
N GLU A 39 -18.11 10.19 -20.78
CA GLU A 39 -16.96 9.28 -20.92
C GLU A 39 -15.62 9.99 -20.65
N GLU A 40 -15.48 11.24 -21.07
CA GLU A 40 -14.29 12.06 -20.79
C GLU A 40 -14.10 12.31 -19.28
N ASN A 41 -15.16 12.74 -18.58
CA ASN A 41 -15.12 13.00 -17.15
C ASN A 41 -14.89 11.70 -16.35
N ALA A 42 -15.56 10.62 -16.72
CA ALA A 42 -15.37 9.30 -16.10
C ALA A 42 -13.93 8.81 -16.27
N THR A 43 -13.35 9.01 -17.47
CA THR A 43 -11.94 8.69 -17.75
C THR A 43 -11.00 9.52 -16.88
N GLN A 44 -11.26 10.82 -16.71
CA GLN A 44 -10.46 11.67 -15.82
C GLN A 44 -10.53 11.21 -14.37
N VAL A 45 -11.72 10.89 -13.85
CA VAL A 45 -11.90 10.38 -12.47
C VAL A 45 -11.14 9.07 -12.28
N ALA A 46 -11.23 8.15 -13.25
CA ALA A 46 -10.51 6.90 -13.23
C ALA A 46 -8.98 7.10 -13.18
N TRP A 47 -8.44 7.99 -14.02
CA TRP A 47 -7.01 8.33 -13.98
C TRP A 47 -6.59 9.03 -12.69
N ASN A 48 -7.44 9.87 -12.10
CA ASN A 48 -7.15 10.47 -10.80
C ASN A 48 -7.05 9.41 -9.70
N SER A 49 -7.94 8.41 -9.73
CA SER A 49 -7.89 7.28 -8.79
C SER A 49 -6.60 6.48 -8.96
N VAL A 50 -6.20 6.17 -10.20
CA VAL A 50 -4.92 5.52 -10.50
C VAL A 50 -3.74 6.36 -10.00
N LYS A 51 -3.72 7.66 -10.25
CA LYS A 51 -2.66 8.58 -9.78
C LYS A 51 -2.50 8.62 -8.26
N ASN A 52 -3.56 8.28 -7.53
CA ASN A 52 -3.52 8.22 -6.07
C ASN A 52 -2.84 6.94 -5.54
N SER A 53 -2.71 5.89 -6.35
CA SER A 53 -2.06 4.62 -5.99
C SER A 53 -0.84 4.28 -6.85
N TYR A 54 -0.66 4.96 -7.97
CA TYR A 54 0.43 4.78 -8.92
C TYR A 54 1.01 6.13 -9.32
N LYS A 55 2.33 6.18 -9.51
CA LYS A 55 3.05 7.35 -10.00
C LYS A 55 3.78 7.00 -11.29
N GLN A 56 3.83 7.94 -12.22
CA GLN A 56 4.65 7.80 -13.42
C GLN A 56 6.13 8.02 -13.09
N ASP A 57 6.99 7.09 -13.49
CA ASP A 57 8.45 7.19 -13.40
C ASP A 57 9.02 8.02 -14.57
N ASN A 58 10.32 8.35 -14.52
CA ASN A 58 11.02 9.09 -15.57
C ASN A 58 10.98 8.38 -16.93
N ASP A 59 10.83 7.06 -16.95
CA ASP A 59 10.68 6.26 -18.18
C ASP A 59 9.25 6.31 -18.76
N GLY A 60 8.30 6.93 -18.05
CA GLY A 60 6.90 6.99 -18.45
C GLY A 60 6.05 5.80 -18.00
N ASN A 61 6.63 4.85 -17.25
CA ASN A 61 5.94 3.69 -16.67
C ASN A 61 5.24 4.03 -15.36
N TRP A 62 4.14 3.34 -15.04
CA TRP A 62 3.42 3.56 -13.77
C TRP A 62 3.86 2.57 -12.69
N VAL A 63 4.39 3.09 -11.59
CA VAL A 63 4.86 2.33 -10.43
C VAL A 63 3.92 2.56 -9.23
N SER A 64 3.54 1.49 -8.52
CA SER A 64 2.64 1.60 -7.36
C SER A 64 3.33 2.34 -6.20
N ILE A 65 2.68 3.38 -5.67
CA ILE A 65 3.20 4.12 -4.50
C ILE A 65 2.94 3.41 -3.17
N GLU A 66 1.95 2.51 -3.07
CA GLU A 66 1.72 1.73 -1.84
C GLU A 66 2.87 0.76 -1.51
N ASN A 67 3.62 0.28 -2.51
CA ASN A 67 4.80 -0.56 -2.25
C ASN A 67 5.99 0.22 -1.67
N SER A 68 5.94 1.56 -1.59
CA SER A 68 7.00 2.35 -0.98
C SER A 68 6.91 2.47 0.55
N GLN A 69 5.94 1.81 1.20
CA GLN A 69 5.82 1.79 2.67
C GLN A 69 6.03 0.41 3.32
N THR A 70 6.39 -0.62 2.54
CA THR A 70 6.65 -1.97 3.09
C THR A 70 8.10 -2.40 2.87
N ASP A 71 9.02 -1.67 3.50
CA ASP A 71 10.23 -2.27 4.09
C ASP A 71 10.38 -1.75 5.53
N ASN A 72 9.36 -2.02 6.35
CA ASN A 72 9.44 -1.92 7.81
C ASN A 72 8.67 -3.07 8.46
N GLN A 73 8.59 -4.22 7.78
CA GLN A 73 8.18 -5.49 8.40
C GLN A 73 9.38 -6.11 9.15
N ASN A 74 9.97 -5.35 10.08
CA ASN A 74 10.82 -5.89 11.13
C ASN A 74 10.89 -4.95 12.35
N VAL A 75 9.79 -4.81 13.08
CA VAL A 75 9.86 -4.51 14.52
C VAL A 75 8.99 -5.54 15.24
N ILE A 76 9.47 -6.79 15.24
CA ILE A 76 9.16 -7.70 16.33
C ILE A 76 10.06 -7.25 17.48
N GLY A 77 9.45 -6.75 18.56
CA GLY A 77 10.19 -6.29 19.73
C GLY A 77 9.35 -5.32 20.54
N THR A 78 8.32 -5.82 21.21
CA THR A 78 7.73 -5.15 22.37
C THR A 78 8.77 -5.06 23.48
N ASN A 79 9.75 -4.17 23.33
CA ASN A 79 10.61 -3.73 24.41
C ASN A 79 9.91 -2.53 25.06
N ILE A 80 8.79 -2.80 25.72
CA ILE A 80 8.29 -1.88 26.75
C ILE A 80 9.11 -2.17 27.99
N GLU A 81 10.35 -1.71 28.01
CA GLU A 81 11.19 -1.70 29.22
C GLU A 81 11.83 -0.33 29.34
N THR A 82 11.01 0.68 29.64
CA THR A 82 11.46 1.87 30.37
C THR A 82 10.30 2.39 31.19
N SER A 83 10.04 1.75 32.31
CA SER A 83 9.32 2.36 33.43
C SER A 83 9.98 1.89 34.72
N ASP A 84 10.69 2.85 35.32
CA ASP A 84 11.03 2.98 36.74
C ASP A 84 12.31 2.31 37.28
N PRO A 85 13.33 3.13 37.65
CA PRO A 85 14.44 2.69 38.48
C PRO A 85 14.09 2.86 39.97
N ILE A 86 13.43 1.90 40.62
CA ILE A 86 13.37 1.85 42.10
C ILE A 86 13.41 0.39 42.61
N GLY A 87 14.58 0.03 43.15
CA GLY A 87 14.67 -0.68 44.43
C GLY A 87 14.45 -2.20 44.49
N ASN A 88 15.55 -2.97 44.41
CA ASN A 88 15.90 -4.04 45.38
C ASN A 88 17.30 -4.64 45.09
N ARG A 89 18.34 -3.81 45.26
CA ARG A 89 19.66 -4.35 45.60
C ARG A 89 19.59 -4.82 47.05
N GLU A 90 19.40 -6.12 47.24
CA GLU A 90 19.66 -6.94 48.45
C GLU A 90 18.92 -8.26 48.15
N ASN A 91 19.58 -9.39 47.89
CA ASN A 91 20.12 -10.35 48.86
C ASN A 91 21.09 -11.27 48.09
N ASN A 92 22.41 -11.16 48.23
CA ASN A 92 23.24 -11.86 49.22
C ASN A 92 22.96 -13.38 49.38
N ALA A 93 24.03 -14.15 49.15
CA ALA A 93 24.44 -15.41 49.79
C ALA A 93 24.18 -16.76 49.10
N GLY A 94 25.31 -17.44 48.80
CA GLY A 94 25.50 -18.90 48.83
C GLY A 94 25.05 -19.63 47.56
N THR A 95 25.83 -20.50 46.92
CA THR A 95 26.87 -21.39 47.42
C THR A 95 27.74 -21.82 46.26
N MET A 96 29.06 -21.72 46.46
CA MET A 96 30.09 -22.36 45.67
C MET A 96 30.36 -23.75 46.28
N ARG A 97 30.26 -24.82 45.49
CA ARG A 97 30.92 -26.15 45.61
C ARG A 97 30.22 -27.09 44.63
N GLY A 98 30.88 -27.78 43.69
CA GLY A 98 32.19 -28.41 43.77
C GLY A 98 32.03 -29.84 44.29
N GLY A 99 32.03 -30.82 43.38
CA GLY A 99 31.88 -32.25 43.64
C GLY A 99 31.53 -33.01 42.38
#